data_AF-A0A150RVT3-F1
#
_entry.id   AF-A0A150RVT3-F1
#
_cell.length_a   1.000
_cell.length_b   1.000
_cell.length_c   1.000
_cell.angle_alpha   90.00
_cell.angle_beta   90.00
_cell.angle_gamma   90.00
#
_symmetry.space_group_name_H-M   'P 1'
#
loop_
_entity.id
_entity.type
_entity.pdbx_description
1 polymer ?
#
loop_
_entity_poly.entity_id
_entity_poly.type
_entity_poly.pdbx_seq_one_letter_code
_entity_poly.pdbx_strand_id
1 'polypeptide(L)'
;LLRVYRRLEMAGQLRGGHLIAGFVGEHFALPEALDALRAIRREPPSGEIVQLCACDPLNLVGIVTPGPRVPAALGNVVIYRDGVPLAPIAAAPVERARVVSVASGAAV
;
A
#
# COMPACT_ATOMS: atom_id res chain seq x y z
N LEU A 1 11.91 -28.35 -2.84
CA LEU A 1 11.24 -27.38 -1.94
C LEU A 1 9.81 -27.00 -2.38
N LEU A 2 9.54 -26.63 -3.63
CA LEU A 2 8.20 -26.20 -4.09
C LEU A 2 7.05 -27.16 -3.70
N ARG A 3 7.25 -28.48 -3.85
CA ARG A 3 6.27 -29.51 -3.47
C ARG A 3 5.97 -29.54 -1.96
N VAL A 4 6.94 -29.16 -1.13
CA VAL A 4 6.81 -29.07 0.33
C VAL A 4 6.00 -27.83 0.69
N TYR A 5 6.33 -26.67 0.12
CA TYR A 5 5.59 -25.44 0.35
C TYR A 5 4.14 -25.50 -0.14
N ARG A 6 3.87 -26.14 -1.29
CA ARG A 6 2.48 -26.41 -1.72
C ARG A 6 1.74 -27.33 -0.75
N ARG A 7 2.41 -28.31 -0.13
CA ARG A 7 1.79 -29.14 0.91
C ARG A 7 1.45 -28.32 2.16
N LEU A 8 2.34 -27.44 2.57
CA LEU A 8 2.11 -26.53 3.70
C LEU A 8 0.98 -25.54 3.39
N GLU A 9 0.87 -25.08 2.14
CA GLU A 9 -0.26 -24.26 1.67
C GLU A 9 -1.59 -25.03 1.71
N MET A 10 -1.62 -26.26 1.18
CA MET A 10 -2.80 -27.12 1.24
C MET A 10 -3.19 -27.49 2.68
N ALA A 11 -2.21 -27.58 3.59
CA ALA A 11 -2.44 -27.80 5.01
C ALA A 11 -2.86 -26.52 5.78
N GLY A 12 -2.91 -25.37 5.12
CA GLY A 12 -3.25 -24.07 5.71
C GLY A 12 -2.16 -23.47 6.59
N GLN A 13 -0.96 -24.07 6.63
CA GLN A 13 0.19 -23.56 7.39
C GLN A 13 0.91 -22.42 6.67
N LEU A 14 0.75 -22.35 5.34
CA LEU A 14 1.16 -21.20 4.52
C LEU A 14 -0.06 -20.65 3.79
N ARG A 15 -0.18 -19.33 3.70
CA ARG A 15 -1.15 -18.66 2.82
C ARG A 15 -0.52 -18.51 1.43
N GLY A 16 -1.31 -18.64 0.37
CA GLY A 16 -0.82 -18.62 -1.01
C GLY A 16 -0.11 -17.32 -1.41
N GLY A 17 0.85 -17.41 -2.33
CA GLY A 17 1.69 -16.30 -2.78
C GLY A 17 2.84 -16.76 -3.68
N HIS A 18 3.72 -15.82 -4.05
CA HIS A 18 4.95 -16.14 -4.78
C HIS A 18 6.03 -16.58 -3.79
N LEU A 19 6.61 -17.76 -4.02
CA LEU A 19 7.75 -18.26 -3.26
C LEU A 19 9.01 -17.75 -3.95
N ILE A 20 9.66 -16.77 -3.34
CA ILE A 20 10.89 -16.18 -3.84
C ILE A 20 12.06 -16.81 -3.08
N ALA A 21 13.11 -17.21 -3.80
CA ALA A 21 14.34 -17.73 -3.21
C ALA A 21 15.49 -16.76 -3.51
N GLY A 22 16.35 -16.52 -2.53
CA GLY A 22 17.58 -15.73 -2.71
C GLY A 22 17.48 -14.25 -2.36
N PHE A 23 16.36 -13.79 -1.79
CA PHE A 23 16.28 -12.45 -1.19
C PHE A 23 16.41 -12.55 0.34
N VAL A 24 17.38 -11.81 0.88
CA VAL A 24 17.51 -11.54 2.31
C VAL A 24 16.93 -10.15 2.54
N GLY A 25 15.93 -10.02 3.41
CA GLY A 25 15.26 -8.73 3.70
C GLY A 25 13.84 -8.58 3.14
N GLU A 26 13.20 -9.64 2.65
CA GLU A 26 11.75 -9.58 2.38
C GLU A 26 11.00 -9.39 3.70
N HIS A 27 10.13 -8.39 3.76
CA HIS A 27 9.28 -8.12 4.91
C HIS A 27 8.23 -9.23 4.99
N PHE A 28 8.55 -10.32 5.69
CA PHE A 28 7.59 -11.37 6.00
C PHE A 28 6.63 -10.84 7.07
N ALA A 29 5.35 -10.75 6.72
CA ALA A 29 4.31 -10.46 7.68
C ALA A 29 3.84 -11.76 8.35
N LEU A 30 3.49 -11.67 9.63
CA LEU A 30 2.77 -12.73 10.32
C LEU A 30 1.44 -13.02 9.61
N PRO A 31 0.95 -14.28 9.57
CA PRO A 31 -0.34 -14.60 8.94
C PRO A 31 -1.49 -13.72 9.45
N GLU A 32 -1.47 -13.35 10.73
CA GLU A 32 -2.47 -12.51 11.39
C GLU A 32 -2.47 -11.06 10.85
N ALA A 33 -1.33 -10.56 10.38
CA ALA A 33 -1.24 -9.22 9.79
C ALA A 33 -2.05 -9.10 8.49
N LEU A 34 -2.13 -10.17 7.69
CA LEU A 34 -2.98 -10.20 6.51
C LEU A 34 -4.47 -10.11 6.88
N ASP A 35 -4.87 -10.79 7.95
CA ASP A 35 -6.26 -10.77 8.41
C ASP A 35 -6.62 -9.38 8.98
N ALA A 36 -5.70 -8.70 9.67
CA ALA A 36 -5.84 -7.30 10.08
C ALA A 36 -5.98 -6.35 8.88
N LEU A 37 -5.12 -6.46 7.87
CA LEU A 37 -5.21 -5.64 6.65
C LEU A 37 -6.52 -5.86 5.88
N ARG A 38 -7.04 -7.10 5.87
CA ARG A 38 -8.35 -7.41 5.27
C ARG A 38 -9.52 -6.86 6.08
N ALA A 39 -9.39 -6.77 7.40
CA ALA A 39 -10.39 -6.12 8.24
C ALA A 39 -10.49 -4.64 7.91
N ILE A 40 -9.35 -3.93 7.83
CA ILE A 40 -9.28 -2.52 7.43
C ILE A 40 -9.92 -2.30 6.05
N ARG A 41 -9.64 -3.17 5.07
CA ARG A 41 -10.26 -3.06 3.73
C ARG A 41 -11.79 -3.15 3.72
N ARG A 42 -12.41 -3.74 4.75
CA ARG A 42 -13.87 -3.86 4.86
C ARG A 42 -14.50 -2.66 5.56
N GLU A 43 -13.71 -1.82 6.21
CA GLU A 43 -14.20 -0.60 6.84
C GLU A 43 -14.66 0.39 5.75
N PRO A 44 -15.67 1.24 6.05
CA PRO A 44 -16.04 2.30 5.14
C PRO A 44 -14.85 3.26 4.94
N PRO A 45 -14.67 3.82 3.72
CA PRO A 45 -13.61 4.79 3.46
C PRO A 45 -13.71 5.95 4.46
N SER A 46 -12.60 6.25 5.14
CA SER A 46 -12.55 7.33 6.14
C SER A 46 -12.34 8.71 5.50
N GLY A 47 -11.97 8.74 4.21
CA GLY A 47 -11.56 9.96 3.53
C GLY A 47 -10.15 10.39 3.90
N GLU A 48 -9.32 9.48 4.44
CA GLU A 48 -7.96 9.79 4.85
C GLU A 48 -7.13 10.20 3.64
N ILE A 49 -6.44 11.34 3.76
CA ILE A 49 -5.56 11.87 2.73
C ILE A 49 -4.11 11.75 3.20
N VAL A 50 -3.30 11.07 2.39
CA VAL A 50 -1.87 10.85 2.65
C VAL A 50 -1.06 11.37 1.48
N GLN A 51 -0.10 12.25 1.76
CA GLN A 51 0.90 12.69 0.79
C GLN A 51 2.17 11.86 0.95
N LEU A 52 2.62 11.27 -0.14
CA LEU A 52 3.81 10.42 -0.21
C LEU A 52 4.83 11.02 -1.17
N CYS A 53 6.12 10.92 -0.85
CA CYS A 53 7.19 11.23 -1.80
C CYS A 53 7.18 10.18 -2.93
N ALA A 54 7.33 10.60 -4.19
CA ALA A 54 7.38 9.65 -5.30
C ALA A 54 8.64 8.75 -5.27
N CYS A 55 9.69 9.16 -4.55
CA CYS A 55 10.87 8.33 -4.32
C CYS A 55 10.68 7.27 -3.22
N ASP A 56 9.55 7.30 -2.50
CA ASP A 56 9.27 6.31 -1.46
C ASP A 56 9.00 4.93 -2.11
N PRO A 57 9.50 3.81 -1.55
CA PRO A 57 9.17 2.46 -2.02
C PRO A 57 7.67 2.15 -2.08
N LEU A 58 6.84 2.86 -1.31
CA LEU A 58 5.38 2.75 -1.32
C LEU A 58 4.72 3.48 -2.51
N ASN A 59 5.48 4.14 -3.39
CA ASN A 59 4.98 4.63 -4.67
C ASN A 59 4.68 3.47 -5.63
N LEU A 60 3.50 2.88 -5.47
CA LEU A 60 3.01 1.76 -6.28
C LEU A 60 2.06 2.21 -7.40
N VAL A 61 2.04 3.51 -7.73
CA VAL A 61 1.16 4.06 -8.76
C VAL A 61 1.54 3.49 -10.13
N GLY A 62 0.55 2.99 -10.88
CA GLY A 62 0.79 2.30 -12.16
C GLY A 62 1.46 0.92 -12.00
N ILE A 63 1.55 0.39 -10.78
CA ILE A 63 1.92 -1.00 -10.46
C ILE A 63 0.69 -1.73 -9.93
N VAL A 64 0.11 -1.25 -8.83
CA VAL A 64 -1.07 -1.85 -8.20
C VAL A 64 -2.35 -1.06 -8.48
N THR A 65 -2.23 0.22 -8.82
CA THR A 65 -3.34 1.08 -9.23
C THR A 65 -3.33 1.31 -10.73
N PRO A 66 -4.51 1.44 -11.38
CA PRO A 66 -4.59 1.78 -12.80
C PRO A 66 -4.01 3.16 -13.09
N GLY A 67 -3.43 3.34 -14.28
CA GLY A 67 -2.95 4.62 -14.78
C GLY A 67 -1.43 4.67 -14.99
N PRO A 68 -0.91 5.83 -15.43
CA PRO A 68 0.51 6.02 -15.67
C PRO A 68 1.31 6.01 -14.36
N ARG A 69 2.55 5.50 -14.43
CA ARG A 69 3.47 5.54 -13.28
C ARG A 69 3.90 6.96 -12.97
N VAL A 70 4.13 7.21 -11.68
CA VAL A 70 4.72 8.46 -11.20
C VAL A 70 6.22 8.27 -11.09
N PRO A 71 7.03 9.07 -11.83
CA PRO A 71 8.48 8.96 -11.75
C PRO A 71 8.98 9.21 -10.32
N ALA A 72 9.86 8.33 -9.84
CA ALA A 72 10.56 8.45 -8.56
C ALA A 72 11.65 9.54 -8.62
N ALA A 73 11.25 10.76 -8.91
CA ALA A 73 12.12 11.93 -8.96
C ALA A 73 11.94 12.79 -7.70
N LEU A 74 13.03 13.41 -7.25
CA LEU A 74 13.01 14.29 -6.08
C LEU A 74 12.03 15.45 -6.31
N GLY A 75 11.18 15.73 -5.32
CA GLY A 75 10.16 16.78 -5.41
C GLY A 75 8.84 16.34 -6.05
N ASN A 76 8.77 15.16 -6.66
CA ASN A 76 7.50 14.58 -7.05
C ASN A 76 6.77 14.02 -5.82
N VAL A 77 5.45 14.16 -5.78
CA VAL A 77 4.61 13.64 -4.71
C VAL A 77 3.38 12.94 -5.27
N VAL A 78 2.84 12.00 -4.50
CA VAL A 78 1.58 11.31 -4.78
C VAL A 78 0.64 11.57 -3.61
N ILE A 79 -0.57 12.02 -3.91
CA ILE A 79 -1.63 12.17 -2.91
C ILE A 79 -2.55 10.96 -3.04
N TYR A 80 -2.70 10.21 -1.97
CA TYR A 80 -3.66 9.13 -1.84
C TYR A 80 -4.86 9.59 -1.04
N ARG A 81 -6.04 9.13 -1.44
CA ARG A 81 -7.25 9.14 -0.63
C ARG A 81 -7.70 7.71 -0.43
N ASP A 82 -7.74 7.24 0.82
CA ASP A 82 -8.13 5.86 1.15
C ASP A 82 -7.35 4.81 0.33
N GLY A 83 -6.05 5.07 0.08
CA GLY A 83 -5.18 4.20 -0.73
C GLY A 83 -5.31 4.33 -2.26
N VAL A 84 -6.21 5.20 -2.76
CA VAL A 84 -6.38 5.47 -4.20
C VAL A 84 -5.67 6.78 -4.57
N PRO A 85 -4.77 6.80 -5.57
CA PRO A 85 -4.07 8.02 -5.97
C PRO A 85 -5.06 9.02 -6.60
N LEU A 86 -5.00 10.27 -6.15
CA LEU A 86 -5.76 11.38 -6.72
C LEU A 86 -5.02 11.96 -7.94
N ALA A 87 -5.77 12.26 -9.00
CA ALA A 87 -5.26 12.97 -10.17
C ALA A 87 -5.57 14.49 -10.08
N PRO A 88 -4.74 15.38 -10.64
CA PRO A 88 -3.52 15.10 -11.40
C PRO A 88 -2.31 14.85 -10.50
N ILE A 89 -1.50 13.84 -10.83
CA ILE A 89 -0.30 13.50 -10.09
C ILE A 89 0.81 14.47 -10.51
N ALA A 90 0.77 15.68 -9.96
CA ALA A 90 1.71 16.76 -10.27
C ALA A 90 2.85 16.82 -9.23
N ALA A 91 4.02 17.24 -9.69
CA ALA A 91 5.11 17.67 -8.82
C ALA A 91 4.66 18.90 -8.01
N ALA A 92 4.27 18.71 -6.76
CA ALA A 92 3.99 19.79 -5.83
C ALA A 92 5.19 19.99 -4.89
N PRO A 93 5.59 21.23 -4.57
CA PRO A 93 6.65 21.49 -3.61
C PRO A 93 6.31 20.84 -2.26
N VAL A 94 7.32 20.20 -1.67
CA VAL A 94 7.19 19.35 -0.49
C VAL A 94 6.91 20.21 0.75
N GLU A 95 5.64 20.43 1.07
CA GLU A 95 5.27 20.65 2.48
C GLU A 95 5.20 19.27 3.16
N ARG A 96 5.89 19.13 4.30
CA ARG A 96 6.10 17.85 4.99
C ARG A 96 4.79 17.07 5.10
N ALA A 97 4.85 15.76 4.81
CA ALA A 97 3.74 14.82 4.98
C ALA A 97 3.16 14.97 6.39
N ARG A 98 2.04 15.70 6.50
CA ARG A 98 1.13 15.62 7.63
C ARG A 98 0.10 14.60 7.22
N VAL A 99 -0.12 13.59 8.07
CA VAL A 99 -1.39 12.86 8.05
C VAL A 99 -2.44 13.92 8.39
N VAL A 100 -3.14 14.43 7.38
CA VAL A 100 -4.26 15.32 7.61
C VAL A 100 -5.45 14.41 7.87
N SER A 101 -5.59 14.05 9.14
CA SER A 101 -6.85 13.55 9.68
C SER A 101 -7.91 14.62 9.42
N VAL A 102 -8.78 14.41 8.43
CA VAL A 102 -10.01 15.19 8.35
C VAL A 102 -10.91 14.61 9.44
N ALA A 103 -10.95 15.28 10.59
CA ALA A 103 -11.96 15.00 11.59
C ALA A 103 -13.33 15.02 10.91
N SER A 104 -14.05 13.91 11.02
CA SER A 104 -15.43 13.78 10.60
C SER A 104 -16.28 14.84 11.34
N GLY A 105 -16.42 16.00 10.72
CA GLY A 105 -17.43 16.99 11.06
C GLY A 105 -18.73 16.63 10.37
N ALA A 106 -19.46 15.65 10.92
CA ALA A 106 -20.88 15.50 10.65
C ALA A 106 -21.63 16.49 11.56
N ALA A 107 -21.77 17.72 11.08
CA ALA A 107 -22.87 18.59 11.45
C ALA A 107 -23.95 18.44 10.38
N VAL A 108 -25.20 18.51 10.86
CA VAL A 108 -26.50 18.34 10.18
C VAL A 108 -27.07 16.92 10.25
#